data_AF-A0AAF0IMU7-F1
#
_entry.id   AF-A0AAF0IMU7-F1
#
_cell.length_a   1.000
_cell.length_b   1.000
_cell.length_c   1.000
_cell.angle_alpha   90.00
_cell.angle_beta   90.00
_cell.angle_gamma   90.00
#
_symmetry.space_group_name_H-M   'P 1'
#
loop_
_entity.id
_entity.type
_entity.pdbx_description
1 polymer ?
#
loop_
_entity_poly.entity_id
_entity_poly.type
_entity_poly.pdbx_seq_one_letter_code
_entity_poly.pdbx_strand_id
1 'polypeptide(L)'
;LSHSGSSEADGAAATSPAVSRAETQSNASSDAEESRSETGEMQSTSLDSVEFYFSENNLELDFFLRQQMDAKGFVPLDTVLNFRRVQDIIQTVAPPGPGQAPLDRERRLSLLRDAVLSSHILELSQDRTRLRRKQNWERYVLPAQTKR
;
A
#
# COMPACT_ATOMS: atom_id res chain seq x y z
N LEU A 1 14.43 -24.89 -77.09
CA LEU A 1 14.42 -26.35 -77.34
C LEU A 1 13.48 -26.99 -76.33
N SER A 2 12.37 -27.47 -76.87
CA SER A 2 11.39 -28.46 -76.40
C SER A 2 11.44 -28.92 -74.95
N HIS A 3 10.30 -28.83 -74.26
CA HIS A 3 9.80 -29.98 -73.52
C HIS A 3 8.35 -30.24 -73.93
N SER A 4 8.19 -31.42 -74.52
CA SER A 4 6.97 -32.03 -75.01
C SER A 4 6.07 -32.45 -73.85
N GLY A 5 4.75 -32.43 -74.11
CA GLY A 5 3.74 -32.98 -73.21
C GLY A 5 3.70 -34.51 -73.18
N SER A 6 2.89 -35.01 -72.25
CA SER A 6 2.26 -36.35 -72.13
C SER A 6 1.72 -36.41 -70.68
N SER A 7 0.57 -36.95 -70.30
CA SER A 7 -0.55 -37.59 -70.98
C SER A 7 -1.72 -37.62 -69.98
N GLU A 8 -2.93 -37.70 -70.51
CA GLU A 8 -4.17 -38.00 -69.79
C GLU A 8 -4.13 -39.37 -69.10
N ALA A 9 -4.83 -39.49 -67.97
CA ALA A 9 -5.46 -40.74 -67.53
C ALA A 9 -6.66 -40.43 -66.63
N ASP A 10 -7.83 -40.65 -67.20
CA ASP A 10 -9.14 -40.78 -66.57
C ASP A 10 -9.15 -42.02 -65.64
N GLY A 11 -9.76 -41.90 -64.46
CA GLY A 11 -9.76 -42.95 -63.44
C GLY A 11 -10.86 -42.75 -62.41
N ALA A 12 -11.99 -43.42 -62.66
CA ALA A 12 -13.23 -43.40 -61.92
C ALA A 12 -13.17 -43.97 -60.47
N ALA A 13 -14.32 -43.80 -59.80
CA ALA A 13 -14.82 -44.55 -58.64
C ALA A 13 -14.24 -44.09 -57.28
N ALA A 14 -15.02 -43.41 -56.43
CA ALA A 14 -16.16 -43.90 -55.65
C ALA A 14 -15.75 -44.03 -54.18
N THR A 15 -16.76 -43.83 -53.33
CA THR A 15 -16.81 -44.18 -51.91
C THR A 15 -16.19 -43.17 -50.95
N SER A 16 -17.09 -42.41 -50.34
CA SER A 16 -16.93 -41.73 -49.07
C SER A 16 -16.36 -42.69 -48.01
N PRO A 17 -15.30 -42.31 -47.28
CA PRO A 17 -14.89 -43.04 -46.10
C PRO A 17 -15.74 -42.57 -44.91
N ALA A 18 -16.58 -43.47 -44.40
CA ALA A 18 -17.02 -43.44 -43.02
C ALA A 18 -15.88 -43.96 -42.15
N VAL A 19 -15.33 -43.09 -41.31
CA VAL A 19 -14.57 -43.26 -40.04
C VAL A 19 -13.72 -41.98 -39.92
N SER A 20 -13.80 -41.16 -38.88
CA SER A 20 -13.43 -41.52 -37.53
C SER A 20 -14.08 -40.57 -36.53
N ARG A 21 -14.70 -41.20 -35.54
CA ARG A 21 -15.16 -40.63 -34.28
C ARG A 21 -13.96 -40.38 -33.39
N ALA A 22 -14.01 -39.25 -32.69
CA ALA A 22 -13.26 -38.91 -31.48
C ALA A 22 -11.76 -38.59 -31.63
N GLU A 23 -11.47 -37.32 -31.91
CA GLU A 23 -10.35 -36.61 -31.26
C GLU A 23 -10.77 -35.17 -30.98
N THR A 24 -11.09 -34.86 -29.73
CA THR A 24 -10.51 -33.67 -29.12
C THR A 24 -10.20 -34.03 -27.68
N GLN A 25 -8.90 -34.09 -27.44
CA GLN A 25 -8.29 -34.48 -26.19
C GLN A 25 -8.85 -33.62 -25.07
N SER A 26 -9.24 -34.32 -24.01
CA SER A 26 -9.43 -33.78 -22.68
C SER A 26 -8.15 -33.06 -22.27
N ASN A 27 -8.11 -31.74 -22.45
CA ASN A 27 -7.11 -30.91 -21.79
C ASN A 27 -7.53 -30.84 -20.31
N ALA A 28 -6.98 -31.80 -19.57
CA ALA A 28 -6.89 -31.76 -18.14
C ALA A 28 -6.13 -30.51 -17.69
N SER A 29 -6.40 -30.15 -16.45
CA SER A 29 -5.71 -29.14 -15.64
C SER A 29 -6.12 -27.70 -15.93
N SER A 30 -7.22 -27.35 -15.28
CA SER A 30 -7.28 -26.18 -14.39
C SER A 30 -5.91 -25.97 -13.72
N ASP A 31 -5.15 -25.02 -14.25
CA ASP A 31 -3.85 -24.64 -13.69
C ASP A 31 -3.68 -23.13 -13.87
N ALA A 32 -3.25 -22.50 -12.78
CA ALA A 32 -3.00 -21.06 -12.58
C ALA A 32 -4.26 -20.18 -12.68
N GLU A 33 -5.15 -20.19 -11.69
CA GLU A 33 -4.99 -19.36 -10.48
C GLU A 33 -4.31 -18.02 -10.82
N GLU A 34 -5.14 -17.03 -11.17
CA GLU A 34 -4.81 -15.61 -11.11
C GLU A 34 -4.63 -15.20 -9.64
N SER A 35 -3.66 -15.82 -8.96
CA SER A 35 -2.96 -15.22 -7.86
C SER A 35 -2.00 -14.22 -8.47
N ARG A 36 -2.55 -13.06 -8.84
CA ARG A 36 -1.79 -11.81 -8.73
C ARG A 36 -1.47 -11.68 -7.25
N SER A 37 -0.38 -12.31 -6.84
CA SER A 37 0.22 -12.13 -5.53
C SER A 37 0.43 -10.65 -5.39
N GLU A 38 -0.51 -10.04 -4.66
CA GLU A 38 -0.27 -9.05 -3.63
C GLU A 38 1.21 -8.69 -3.58
N THR A 39 1.49 -7.45 -3.97
CA THR A 39 2.72 -6.73 -3.68
C THR A 39 3.00 -6.82 -2.18
N GLY A 40 3.59 -7.94 -1.77
CA GLY A 40 3.81 -8.37 -0.40
C GLY A 40 5.25 -8.18 0.01
N GLU A 41 5.94 -7.17 -0.52
CA GLU A 41 7.31 -6.86 -0.12
C GLU A 41 7.51 -5.35 -0.17
N MET A 42 7.05 -4.67 0.90
CA MET A 42 7.43 -3.32 1.40
C MET A 42 6.34 -2.68 2.30
N GLN A 43 5.32 -3.41 2.76
CA GLN A 43 4.30 -2.83 3.66
C GLN A 43 4.84 -2.49 5.06
N SER A 44 6.05 -2.95 5.39
CA SER A 44 6.74 -2.69 6.66
C SER A 44 7.41 -1.30 6.76
N THR A 45 7.11 -0.32 5.90
CA THR A 45 7.92 0.92 5.80
C THR A 45 7.19 2.24 6.05
N SER A 46 5.87 2.23 6.24
CA SER A 46 5.08 3.47 6.37
C SER A 46 4.85 3.91 7.83
N LEU A 47 4.79 2.98 8.79
CA LEU A 47 4.50 3.28 10.19
C LEU A 47 5.75 3.52 11.03
N ASP A 48 6.85 2.83 10.73
CA ASP A 48 8.15 3.02 11.38
C ASP A 48 8.59 4.49 11.40
N SER A 49 8.27 5.24 10.34
CA SER A 49 8.64 6.65 10.26
C SER A 49 7.84 7.53 11.22
N VAL A 50 6.56 7.23 11.49
CA VAL A 50 5.77 7.95 12.49
C VAL A 50 6.21 7.53 13.88
N GLU A 51 6.41 6.22 14.09
CA GLU A 51 6.91 5.64 15.32
C GLU A 51 8.28 6.20 15.73
N PHE A 52 9.17 6.42 14.76
CA PHE A 52 10.49 7.00 14.99
C PHE A 52 10.42 8.38 15.65
N TYR A 53 9.49 9.25 15.24
CA TYR A 53 9.32 10.57 15.87
C TYR A 53 9.00 10.44 17.37
N PHE A 54 8.25 9.42 17.74
CA PHE A 54 7.86 9.14 19.13
C PHE A 54 8.71 8.04 19.77
N SER A 55 9.87 7.72 19.17
CA SER A 55 10.88 6.89 19.81
C SER A 55 11.51 7.65 20.97
N GLU A 56 11.99 6.92 21.98
CA GLU A 56 12.61 7.54 23.15
C GLU A 56 13.81 8.40 22.75
N ASN A 57 14.67 7.87 21.87
CA ASN A 57 15.86 8.57 21.41
C ASN A 57 15.53 9.85 20.61
N ASN A 58 14.44 9.87 19.82
CA ASN A 58 13.99 11.08 19.15
C ASN A 58 13.40 12.07 20.16
N LEU A 59 12.50 11.62 21.04
CA LEU A 59 11.87 12.49 22.03
C LEU A 59 12.90 13.12 23.00
N GLU A 60 13.99 12.45 23.33
CA GLU A 60 15.07 13.02 24.13
C GLU A 60 15.71 14.26 23.49
N LEU A 61 15.86 14.24 22.16
CA LEU A 61 16.59 15.25 21.39
C LEU A 61 15.68 16.26 20.69
N ASP A 62 14.44 15.88 20.39
CA ASP A 62 13.49 16.64 19.58
C ASP A 62 12.64 17.57 20.47
N PHE A 63 13.21 18.74 20.74
CA PHE A 63 12.55 19.78 21.52
C PHE A 63 11.33 20.38 20.79
N PHE A 64 11.28 20.33 19.46
CA PHE A 64 10.13 20.81 18.71
C PHE A 64 8.92 19.90 18.95
N LEU A 65 9.09 18.59 18.82
CA LEU A 65 8.02 17.64 19.09
C LEU A 65 7.52 17.75 20.54
N ARG A 66 8.43 17.92 21.51
CA ARG A 66 8.10 18.13 22.92
C ARG A 66 7.34 19.42 23.20
N GLN A 67 7.60 20.50 22.46
CA GLN A 67 6.82 21.74 22.57
C GLN A 67 5.39 21.58 22.04
N GLN A 68 5.17 20.65 21.11
CA GLN A 68 3.83 20.37 20.59
C GLN A 68 3.04 19.41 21.48
N MET A 69 3.66 18.81 22.52
CA MET A 69 2.99 17.97 23.51
C MET A 69 2.22 18.82 24.51
N ASP A 70 0.98 18.44 24.79
CA ASP A 70 0.21 19.01 25.90
C ASP A 70 0.66 18.44 27.27
N ALA A 71 0.01 18.87 28.35
CA ALA A 71 0.32 18.41 29.71
C ALA A 71 0.14 16.89 29.91
N LYS A 72 -0.57 16.21 29.01
CA LYS A 72 -0.76 14.76 29.00
C LYS A 72 0.11 14.10 27.92
N GLY A 73 1.05 14.81 27.32
CA GLY A 73 1.96 14.30 26.30
C GLY A 73 1.34 14.14 24.90
N PHE A 74 0.12 14.63 24.68
CA PHE A 74 -0.55 14.48 23.39
C PHE A 74 -0.16 15.57 22.40
N VAL A 75 0.05 15.16 21.15
CA VAL A 75 0.34 16.02 20.01
C VAL A 75 -0.87 16.00 19.06
N PRO A 76 -1.36 17.16 18.58
CA PRO A 76 -2.42 17.20 17.58
C PRO A 76 -2.08 16.45 16.31
N LEU A 77 -3.01 15.64 15.80
CA LEU A 77 -2.84 14.94 14.52
C LEU A 77 -2.60 15.91 13.37
N ASP A 78 -3.24 17.08 13.40
CA ASP A 78 -2.99 18.16 12.43
C ASP A 78 -1.54 18.61 12.41
N THR A 79 -0.90 18.71 13.59
CA THR A 79 0.52 19.04 13.69
C THR A 79 1.36 17.94 13.05
N VAL A 80 1.08 16.69 13.37
CA VAL A 80 1.81 15.53 12.82
C VAL A 80 1.64 15.43 11.30
N LEU A 81 0.45 15.72 10.78
CA LEU A 81 0.18 15.80 9.33
C LEU A 81 0.98 16.88 8.59
N ASN A 82 1.50 17.87 9.32
CA ASN A 82 2.35 18.91 8.75
C ASN A 82 3.84 18.53 8.78
N PHE A 83 4.20 17.38 9.36
CA PHE A 83 5.58 16.90 9.31
C PHE A 83 5.89 16.42 7.89
N ARG A 84 7.01 16.90 7.35
CA ARG A 84 7.44 16.59 5.99
C ARG A 84 7.43 15.09 5.69
N ARG A 85 8.00 14.28 6.59
CA ARG A 85 8.06 12.82 6.41
C ARG A 85 6.69 12.17 6.42
N VAL A 86 5.73 12.68 7.21
CA VAL A 86 4.35 12.18 7.23
C VAL A 86 3.64 12.52 5.93
N GLN A 87 3.85 13.72 5.39
CA GLN A 87 3.32 14.11 4.08
C GLN A 87 3.88 13.22 2.96
N ASP A 88 5.19 12.96 2.96
CA ASP A 88 5.85 12.10 1.98
C ASP A 88 5.30 10.66 2.04
N ILE A 89 5.08 10.12 3.25
CA ILE A 89 4.48 8.79 3.44
C ILE A 89 3.06 8.75 2.87
N ILE A 90 2.21 9.72 3.22
CA ILE A 90 0.82 9.77 2.74
C ILE A 90 0.77 9.83 1.21
N GLN A 91 1.63 10.66 0.61
CA GLN A 91 1.77 10.77 -0.84
C GLN A 91 2.26 9.45 -1.48
N THR A 92 3.07 8.67 -0.76
CA THR A 92 3.60 7.39 -1.23
C THR A 92 2.55 6.27 -1.15
N VAL A 93 1.80 6.18 -0.04
CA VAL A 93 0.81 5.11 0.17
C VAL A 93 -0.49 5.36 -0.57
N ALA A 94 -0.81 6.62 -0.84
CA ALA A 94 -2.03 7.00 -1.53
C ALA A 94 -1.74 8.18 -2.49
N PRO A 95 -1.00 7.93 -3.58
CA PRO A 95 -0.70 8.96 -4.56
C PRO A 95 -1.98 9.42 -5.26
N PRO A 96 -2.14 10.73 -5.53
CA PRO A 96 -3.22 11.23 -6.36
C PRO A 96 -3.04 10.70 -7.79
N GLY A 97 -4.14 10.30 -8.42
CA GLY A 97 -4.13 9.92 -9.83
C GLY A 97 -3.75 11.11 -10.73
N PRO A 98 -3.38 10.85 -12.00
CA PRO A 98 -3.05 11.92 -12.94
C PRO A 98 -4.23 12.90 -13.08
N GLY A 99 -3.94 14.19 -12.85
CA GLY A 99 -4.96 15.25 -12.88
C GLY A 99 -5.89 15.31 -11.66
N GLN A 100 -5.64 14.51 -10.62
CA GLN A 100 -6.42 14.57 -9.38
C GLN A 100 -5.75 15.48 -8.35
N ALA A 101 -6.56 16.17 -7.55
CA ALA A 101 -6.09 16.92 -6.40
C ALA A 101 -5.48 16.00 -5.33
N PRO A 102 -4.58 16.50 -4.47
CA PRO A 102 -4.13 15.76 -3.30
C PRO A 102 -5.31 15.31 -2.43
N LEU A 103 -5.10 14.22 -1.69
CA LEU A 103 -6.10 13.70 -0.76
C LEU A 103 -6.61 14.78 0.20
N ASP A 104 -7.93 14.81 0.38
CA ASP A 104 -8.58 15.65 1.36
C ASP A 104 -8.03 15.41 2.77
N ARG A 105 -8.04 16.46 3.58
CA ARG A 105 -7.54 16.45 4.96
C ARG A 105 -8.09 15.28 5.78
N GLU A 106 -9.39 15.01 5.71
CA GLU A 106 -10.01 13.94 6.50
C GLU A 106 -9.48 12.57 6.11
N ARG A 107 -9.24 12.33 4.81
CA ARG A 107 -8.72 11.04 4.36
C ARG A 107 -7.29 10.82 4.84
N ARG A 108 -6.47 11.86 4.82
CA ARG A 108 -5.11 11.84 5.38
C ARG A 108 -5.12 11.57 6.89
N LEU A 109 -6.05 12.20 7.62
CA LEU A 109 -6.22 11.94 9.05
C LEU A 109 -6.63 10.49 9.31
N SER A 110 -7.54 9.93 8.52
CA SER A 110 -7.94 8.53 8.64
C SER A 110 -6.75 7.59 8.46
N LEU A 111 -5.92 7.80 7.43
CA LEU A 111 -4.69 7.03 7.24
C LEU A 111 -3.75 7.10 8.46
N LEU A 112 -3.57 8.29 9.03
CA LEU A 112 -2.74 8.48 10.22
C LEU A 112 -3.37 7.83 11.47
N ARG A 113 -4.71 7.87 11.61
CA ARG A 113 -5.40 7.21 12.72
C ARG A 113 -5.27 5.69 12.63
N ASP A 114 -5.50 5.12 11.45
CA ASP A 114 -5.38 3.68 11.22
C ASP A 114 -3.95 3.21 11.49
N ALA A 115 -2.96 3.97 11.00
CA ALA A 115 -1.55 3.82 11.30
C ALA A 115 -1.25 3.76 12.80
N VAL A 116 -1.74 4.74 13.56
CA VAL A 116 -1.54 4.80 15.02
C VAL A 116 -2.28 3.67 15.73
N LEU A 117 -3.47 3.27 15.28
CA LEU A 117 -4.22 2.17 15.88
C LEU A 117 -3.50 0.82 15.72
N SER A 118 -2.79 0.62 14.61
CA SER A 118 -1.94 -0.56 14.41
C SER A 118 -0.58 -0.49 15.12
N SER A 119 -0.19 0.68 15.62
CA SER A 119 1.11 0.87 16.28
C SER A 119 1.12 0.28 17.69
N HIS A 120 2.25 -0.34 18.05
CA HIS A 120 2.48 -0.87 19.39
C HIS A 120 2.98 0.20 20.36
N ILE A 121 3.58 1.27 19.87
CA ILE A 121 4.18 2.33 20.71
C ILE A 121 3.36 3.61 20.77
N LEU A 122 2.39 3.82 19.87
CA LEU A 122 1.57 5.03 19.79
C LEU A 122 0.11 4.78 20.18
N GLU A 123 -0.52 5.73 20.86
CA GLU A 123 -1.96 5.73 21.14
C GLU A 123 -2.64 7.00 20.64
N LEU A 124 -3.91 6.88 20.28
CA LEU A 124 -4.79 8.00 20.00
C LEU A 124 -5.47 8.50 21.28
N SER A 125 -5.76 9.79 21.33
CA SER A 125 -6.68 10.36 22.32
C SER A 125 -8.10 9.80 22.13
N GLN A 126 -8.93 9.91 23.17
CA GLN A 126 -10.32 9.47 23.14
C GLN A 126 -11.13 10.09 21.99
N ASP A 127 -10.87 11.36 21.67
CA ASP A 127 -11.50 12.10 20.57
C ASP A 127 -10.87 11.79 19.18
N ARG A 128 -9.80 11.00 19.13
CA ARG A 128 -9.02 10.67 17.91
C ARG A 128 -8.55 11.91 17.14
N THR A 129 -8.27 13.00 17.84
CA THR A 129 -7.72 14.25 17.28
C THR A 129 -6.25 14.46 17.63
N ARG A 130 -5.72 13.68 18.57
CA ARG A 130 -4.33 13.74 19.03
C ARG A 130 -3.74 12.34 19.15
N LEU A 131 -2.42 12.26 19.16
CA LEU A 131 -1.68 11.03 19.42
C LEU A 131 -0.53 11.28 20.41
N ARG A 132 -0.05 10.23 21.07
CA ARG A 132 1.18 10.24 21.87
C ARG A 132 1.85 8.87 21.91
N ARG A 133 3.04 8.82 22.50
CA ARG A 133 3.68 7.56 22.91
C ARG A 133 2.91 6.91 24.07
N LYS A 134 2.62 5.61 23.99
CA LYS A 134 1.89 4.84 25.02
C LYS A 134 2.60 4.82 26.37
N GLN A 135 3.92 4.68 26.35
CA GLN A 135 4.75 4.50 27.54
C GLN A 135 5.81 5.59 27.65
N ASN A 136 6.25 5.90 28.87
CA ASN A 136 7.32 6.86 29.17
C ASN A 136 7.11 8.29 28.63
N TRP A 137 5.92 8.64 28.15
CA TRP A 137 5.62 9.97 27.59
C TRP A 137 5.83 11.09 28.62
N GLU A 138 5.57 10.81 29.91
CA GLU A 138 5.66 11.77 31.02
C GLU A 138 7.02 12.44 31.14
N ARG A 139 8.09 11.72 30.79
CA ARG A 139 9.47 12.22 30.84
C ARG A 139 9.76 13.30 29.80
N TYR A 140 8.97 13.33 28.73
CA TYR A 140 9.18 14.22 27.59
C TYR A 140 8.27 15.45 27.62
N VAL A 141 7.22 15.43 28.45
CA VAL A 141 6.36 16.59 28.67
C VAL A 141 7.19 17.71 29.29
N LEU A 142 7.15 18.88 28.66
CA LEU A 142 7.80 20.06 29.21
C LEU A 142 6.99 20.58 30.41
N PRO A 143 7.65 20.99 31.51
CA PRO A 143 6.94 21.65 32.59
C PRO A 143 6.22 22.86 32.00
N ALA A 144 4.93 23.00 32.35
CA ALA A 144 4.06 24.04 31.81
C ALA A 144 4.83 25.36 31.77
N GLN A 145 5.25 25.77 30.58
CA GLN A 145 5.86 27.07 30.39
C GLN A 145 4.74 28.04 30.72
N THR A 146 4.76 28.56 31.95
CA THR A 146 3.88 29.65 32.35
C THR A 146 4.22 30.77 31.38
N LYS A 147 3.41 30.89 30.32
CA LYS A 147 3.46 31.99 29.39
C LYS A 147 3.02 33.20 30.21
N ARG A 148 3.99 33.89 30.80
CA ARG A 148 3.78 35.18 31.47
C ARG A 148 3.39 36.23 30.44
#